data_AF-A0AB39BWM5-F1
#
_entry.id   AF-A0AB39BWM5-F1
#
_cell.length_a   1.000
_cell.length_b   1.000
_cell.length_c   1.000
_cell.angle_alpha   90.00
_cell.angle_beta   90.00
_cell.angle_gamma   90.00
#
_symmetry.space_group_name_H-M   'P 1'
#
loop_
_entity.id
_entity.type
_entity.pdbx_description
1 polymer ?
#
loop_
_entity_poly.entity_id
_entity_poly.type
_entity_poly.pdbx_seq_one_letter_code
_entity_poly.pdbx_strand_id
1 'polypeptide(L)'
;MNSHALRQLAETNSIIEELMKTESSDVLMIDYLSVVATREEASFLWRQVLQSRRSHYDWLRGLFYQMNGRWPEVDQEIFRPPSTYEEGLYIQIRRLEYRKVQMMKLMNQTITLYVHQSLQIIYNQMQYEELLLRQLQRFE
;
A
#
# COMPACT_ATOMS: atom_id res chain seq x y z
N MET A 1 -20.40 -9.66 24.50
CA MET A 1 -19.32 -9.10 23.64
C MET A 1 -19.14 -7.63 23.98
N ASN A 2 -17.90 -7.16 24.10
CA ASN A 2 -17.56 -5.81 24.57
C ASN A 2 -17.73 -4.78 23.43
N SER A 3 -18.53 -3.72 23.62
CA SER A 3 -18.86 -2.73 22.57
C SER A 3 -17.63 -2.00 22.02
N HIS A 4 -16.59 -1.83 22.86
CA HIS A 4 -15.32 -1.23 22.47
C HIS A 4 -14.57 -2.06 21.42
N ALA A 5 -14.51 -3.39 21.61
CA ALA A 5 -13.80 -4.29 20.70
C ALA A 5 -14.47 -4.35 19.31
N LEU A 6 -15.81 -4.31 19.27
CA LEU A 6 -16.57 -4.24 18.02
C LEU A 6 -16.30 -2.95 17.25
N ARG A 7 -16.25 -1.81 17.95
CA ARG A 7 -15.95 -0.52 17.34
C ARG A 7 -14.53 -0.49 16.75
N GLN A 8 -13.56 -1.01 17.49
CA GLN A 8 -12.16 -1.06 17.08
C GLN A 8 -11.93 -1.98 15.87
N LEU A 9 -12.63 -3.11 15.81
CA LEU A 9 -12.63 -3.98 14.63
C LEU A 9 -13.24 -3.27 13.41
N ALA A 10 -14.36 -2.57 13.59
CA ALA A 10 -14.99 -1.81 12.51
C ALA A 10 -14.09 -0.68 11.98
N GLU A 11 -13.43 0.07 12.86
CA GLU A 11 -12.46 1.10 12.49
C GLU A 11 -11.25 0.50 11.75
N THR A 12 -10.71 -0.62 12.24
CA THR A 12 -9.61 -1.36 11.59
C THR A 12 -10.00 -1.83 10.18
N ASN A 13 -11.18 -2.42 10.05
CA ASN A 13 -11.70 -2.88 8.76
C ASN A 13 -11.84 -1.72 7.78
N SER A 14 -12.42 -0.60 8.21
CA SER A 14 -12.61 0.58 7.37
C SER A 14 -11.27 1.13 6.86
N ILE A 15 -10.22 1.15 7.69
CA ILE A 15 -8.90 1.63 7.25
C ILE A 15 -8.27 0.64 6.26
N ILE A 16 -8.35 -0.67 6.50
CA ILE A 16 -7.80 -1.66 5.57
C ILE A 16 -8.54 -1.61 4.23
N GLU A 17 -9.86 -1.56 4.25
CA GLU A 17 -10.68 -1.41 3.02
C GLU A 17 -10.29 -0.14 2.26
N GLU A 18 -10.13 0.99 2.94
CA GLU A 18 -9.67 2.25 2.34
C GLU A 18 -8.29 2.11 1.69
N LEU A 19 -7.35 1.45 2.37
CA LEU A 19 -6.01 1.17 1.82
C LEU A 19 -6.06 0.29 0.57
N MET A 20 -7.03 -0.64 0.50
CA MET A 20 -7.18 -1.57 -0.61
C MET A 20 -7.89 -0.98 -1.84
N LYS A 21 -8.60 0.15 -1.70
CA LYS A 21 -9.25 0.82 -2.85
C LYS A 21 -8.26 1.19 -3.95
N THR A 22 -7.01 1.51 -3.61
CA THR A 22 -6.02 1.96 -4.59
C THR A 22 -5.29 0.80 -5.26
N GLU A 23 -5.51 -0.47 -4.86
CA GLU A 23 -4.73 -1.63 -5.30
C GLU A 23 -4.53 -1.69 -6.80
N SER A 24 -5.63 -1.73 -7.55
CA SER A 24 -5.58 -1.87 -9.00
C SER A 24 -4.92 -0.65 -9.65
N SER A 25 -5.28 0.55 -9.19
CA SER A 25 -4.74 1.80 -9.72
C SER A 25 -3.24 1.95 -9.48
N ASP A 26 -2.74 1.49 -8.33
CA ASP A 26 -1.34 1.54 -7.96
C ASP A 26 -0.52 0.55 -8.77
N VAL A 27 -0.98 -0.70 -8.87
CA VAL A 27 -0.33 -1.73 -9.68
C VAL A 27 -0.20 -1.28 -11.14
N LEU A 28 -1.26 -0.73 -11.72
CA LEU A 28 -1.26 -0.24 -13.10
C LEU A 28 -0.37 0.99 -13.29
N MET A 29 -0.40 1.94 -12.34
CA MET A 29 0.47 3.12 -12.37
C MET A 29 1.94 2.74 -12.33
N ILE A 30 2.32 1.84 -11.42
CA ILE A 30 3.72 1.41 -11.28
C ILE A 30 4.17 0.62 -12.52
N ASP A 31 3.32 -0.27 -13.04
CA ASP A 31 3.62 -1.03 -14.26
C ASP A 31 3.83 -0.09 -15.45
N TYR A 32 2.93 0.89 -15.64
CA TYR A 32 3.06 1.95 -16.63
C TYR A 32 4.40 2.70 -16.48
N LEU A 33 4.73 3.17 -15.28
CA LEU A 33 5.98 3.89 -14.99
C LEU A 33 7.23 3.04 -15.26
N SER A 34 7.14 1.73 -15.03
CA SER A 34 8.24 0.81 -15.34
C SER A 34 8.53 0.69 -16.84
N VAL A 35 7.51 0.89 -17.68
CA VAL A 35 7.60 0.80 -19.15
C VAL A 35 8.04 2.12 -19.76
N VAL A 36 7.54 3.25 -19.26
CA VAL A 36 7.87 4.57 -19.81
C VAL A 36 9.20 5.14 -19.27
N ALA A 37 9.79 4.51 -18.26
CA ALA A 37 11.11 4.87 -17.75
C ALA A 37 12.17 4.81 -18.87
N THR A 38 12.92 5.90 -19.07
CA THR A 38 13.92 6.01 -20.14
C THR A 38 15.23 5.27 -19.82
N ARG A 39 15.48 4.99 -18.54
CA ARG A 39 16.68 4.32 -18.04
C ARG A 39 16.35 2.92 -17.55
N GLU A 40 17.20 1.96 -17.88
CA GLU A 40 17.01 0.56 -17.47
C GLU A 40 17.04 0.41 -15.95
N GLU A 41 17.90 1.16 -15.27
CA GLU A 41 17.99 1.15 -13.80
C GLU A 41 16.69 1.65 -13.15
N ALA A 42 16.06 2.67 -13.72
CA ALA A 42 14.78 3.18 -13.25
C ALA A 42 13.66 2.16 -13.50
N SER A 43 13.62 1.52 -14.68
CA SER A 43 12.67 0.44 -14.97
C SER A 43 12.82 -0.73 -13.98
N PHE A 44 14.05 -1.12 -13.67
CA PHE A 44 14.35 -2.16 -12.70
C PHE A 44 13.85 -1.80 -11.29
N LEU A 45 14.11 -0.57 -10.82
CA LEU A 45 13.62 -0.09 -9.53
C LEU A 45 12.09 -0.07 -9.47
N TRP A 46 11.41 0.36 -10.54
CA TRP A 46 9.94 0.30 -10.60
C TRP A 46 9.39 -1.11 -10.50
N ARG A 47 10.05 -2.11 -11.12
CA ARG A 47 9.66 -3.52 -10.95
C ARG A 47 9.82 -4.00 -9.51
N GLN A 48 10.85 -3.53 -8.80
CA GLN A 48 11.00 -3.81 -7.36
C GLN A 48 9.88 -3.16 -6.54
N VAL A 49 9.52 -1.90 -6.85
CA VAL A 49 8.37 -1.21 -6.24
C VAL A 49 7.09 -1.99 -6.51
N LEU A 50 6.87 -2.47 -7.73
CA LEU A 50 5.70 -3.25 -8.11
C LEU A 50 5.58 -4.53 -7.28
N GLN A 51 6.68 -5.26 -7.13
CA GLN A 51 6.71 -6.49 -6.36
C GLN A 51 6.46 -6.24 -4.87
N SER A 52 7.04 -5.18 -4.31
CA SER A 52 6.78 -4.74 -2.93
C SER A 52 5.29 -4.38 -2.75
N ARG A 53 4.73 -3.64 -3.71
CA ARG A 53 3.33 -3.19 -3.68
C ARG A 53 2.34 -4.34 -3.71
N ARG A 54 2.56 -5.35 -4.56
CA ARG A 54 1.73 -6.56 -4.63
C ARG A 54 1.78 -7.34 -3.31
N SER A 55 3.00 -7.56 -2.80
CA SER A 55 3.21 -8.22 -1.50
C SER A 55 2.45 -7.51 -0.38
N HIS A 56 2.50 -6.18 -0.36
CA HIS A 56 1.77 -5.37 0.61
C HIS A 56 0.25 -5.60 0.53
N TYR A 57 -0.35 -5.60 -0.66
CA TYR A 57 -1.78 -5.87 -0.80
C TYR A 57 -2.17 -7.30 -0.42
N ASP A 58 -1.34 -8.28 -0.75
CA ASP A 58 -1.58 -9.67 -0.34
C ASP A 58 -1.55 -9.81 1.19
N TRP A 59 -0.64 -9.12 1.87
CA TRP A 59 -0.60 -9.07 3.34
C TRP A 59 -1.82 -8.38 3.94
N LEU A 60 -2.24 -7.22 3.41
CA LEU A 60 -3.46 -6.53 3.85
C LEU A 60 -4.70 -7.42 3.69
N ARG A 61 -4.82 -8.07 2.52
CA ARG A 61 -5.93 -8.97 2.20
C ARG A 61 -5.95 -10.19 3.13
N GLY A 62 -4.79 -10.79 3.36
CA GLY A 62 -4.63 -11.91 4.29
C GLY A 62 -5.00 -11.54 5.72
N LEU A 63 -4.53 -10.38 6.19
CA LEU A 63 -4.87 -9.85 7.51
C LEU A 63 -6.38 -9.61 7.66
N PHE A 64 -7.01 -8.98 6.65
CA PHE A 64 -8.45 -8.75 6.65
C PHE A 64 -9.23 -10.06 6.74
N TYR A 65 -8.84 -11.05 5.93
CA TYR A 65 -9.49 -12.37 5.94
C TYR A 65 -9.37 -13.06 7.29
N GLN A 66 -8.20 -12.99 7.93
CA GLN A 66 -8.00 -13.61 9.25
C GLN A 66 -8.84 -12.97 10.36
N MET A 67 -9.08 -11.65 10.28
CA MET A 67 -9.91 -10.95 11.25
C MET A 67 -11.41 -11.16 11.02
N ASN A 68 -11.85 -11.34 9.77
CA ASN A 68 -13.26 -11.29 9.40
C ASN A 68 -13.84 -12.60 8.85
N GLY A 69 -13.01 -13.56 8.46
CA GLY A 69 -13.42 -14.80 7.80
C GLY A 69 -13.96 -14.62 6.37
N ARG A 70 -13.82 -13.42 5.80
CA ARG A 70 -14.26 -13.07 4.44
C ARG A 70 -13.23 -12.20 3.75
N TRP A 71 -13.25 -12.22 2.42
CA TRP A 71 -12.41 -11.31 1.63
C TRP A 71 -12.94 -9.87 1.71
N PRO A 72 -12.06 -8.86 1.61
CA PRO A 72 -12.47 -7.48 1.54
C PRO A 72 -13.19 -7.21 0.20
N GLU A 73 -14.30 -6.49 0.26
CA GLU A 73 -15.09 -6.08 -0.90
C GLU A 73 -14.98 -4.57 -1.01
N VAL A 74 -14.18 -4.08 -1.95
CA VAL A 74 -13.91 -2.65 -2.10
C VAL A 74 -14.07 -2.23 -3.55
N ASP A 75 -14.73 -1.08 -3.74
CA ASP A 75 -14.78 -0.42 -5.04
C ASP A 75 -13.40 0.17 -5.36
N GLN A 76 -12.77 -0.35 -6.40
CA GLN A 76 -11.42 0.05 -6.80
C GLN A 76 -11.40 1.45 -7.42
N GLU A 77 -10.37 2.23 -7.10
CA GLU A 77 -10.12 3.49 -7.78
C GLU A 77 -9.83 3.25 -9.26
N ILE A 78 -10.42 4.09 -10.11
CA ILE A 78 -10.17 4.06 -11.54
C ILE A 78 -8.74 4.50 -11.80
N PHE A 79 -7.98 3.65 -12.51
CA PHE A 79 -6.66 4.01 -12.97
C PHE A 79 -6.73 5.19 -13.96
N ARG A 80 -5.90 6.21 -13.70
CA ARG A 80 -5.69 7.33 -14.61
C ARG A 80 -4.19 7.42 -14.87
N PRO A 81 -3.73 7.27 -16.12
CA PRO A 81 -2.31 7.40 -16.42
C PRO A 81 -1.86 8.84 -16.11
N PRO A 82 -0.62 9.02 -15.63
CA PRO A 82 -0.07 10.34 -15.36
C PRO A 82 0.32 11.03 -16.67
N SER A 83 0.28 12.35 -16.68
CA SER A 83 0.65 13.17 -17.84
C SER A 83 2.16 13.13 -18.09
N THR A 84 2.95 13.01 -17.01
CA THR A 84 4.42 12.88 -17.08
C THR A 84 4.93 11.80 -16.13
N TYR A 85 6.19 11.41 -16.32
CA TYR A 85 6.85 10.44 -15.46
C TYR A 85 7.00 10.96 -14.02
N GLU A 86 7.40 12.23 -13.88
CA GLU A 86 7.59 12.93 -12.61
C GLU A 86 6.27 13.05 -11.83
N GLU A 87 5.17 13.34 -12.54
CA GLU A 87 3.84 13.34 -11.94
C GLU A 87 3.50 11.95 -11.36
N GLY A 88 3.74 10.89 -12.12
CA GLY A 88 3.50 9.52 -11.66
C GLY A 88 4.34 9.14 -10.44
N LEU A 89 5.63 9.51 -10.44
CA LEU A 89 6.50 9.30 -9.28
C LEU A 89 6.01 10.07 -8.05
N TYR A 90 5.64 11.34 -8.22
CA TYR A 90 5.08 12.16 -7.14
C TYR A 90 3.80 11.56 -6.56
N ILE A 91 2.88 11.09 -7.42
CA ILE A 91 1.66 10.39 -6.99
C ILE A 91 2.00 9.17 -6.13
N GLN A 92 2.97 8.35 -6.55
CA GLN A 92 3.36 7.15 -5.81
C GLN A 92 3.98 7.48 -4.44
N ILE A 93 4.80 8.52 -4.36
CA ILE A 93 5.36 9.01 -3.08
C ILE A 93 4.25 9.46 -2.14
N ARG A 94 3.34 10.32 -2.62
CA ARG A 94 2.21 10.83 -1.82
C ARG A 94 1.29 9.71 -1.33
N ARG A 95 1.00 8.74 -2.18
CA ARG A 95 0.21 7.56 -1.81
C ARG A 95 0.95 6.71 -0.78
N LEU A 96 2.27 6.54 -0.88
CA LEU A 96 3.05 5.82 0.14
C LEU A 96 3.02 6.55 1.50
N GLU A 97 3.23 7.87 1.52
CA GLU A 97 3.17 8.68 2.74
C GLU A 97 1.81 8.54 3.43
N TYR A 98 0.72 8.68 2.66
CA TYR A 98 -0.64 8.48 3.17
C TYR A 98 -0.81 7.09 3.79
N ARG A 99 -0.40 6.03 3.09
CA ARG A 99 -0.54 4.66 3.57
C ARG A 99 0.29 4.38 4.82
N LYS A 100 1.49 4.95 4.94
CA LYS A 100 2.29 4.89 6.17
C LYS A 100 1.58 5.52 7.36
N VAL A 101 0.94 6.68 7.16
CA VAL A 101 0.16 7.34 8.22
C VAL A 101 -1.01 6.47 8.67
N GLN A 102 -1.75 5.87 7.73
CA GLN A 102 -2.86 4.96 8.07
C GLN A 102 -2.36 3.68 8.75
N MET A 103 -1.22 3.14 8.32
CA MET A 103 -0.60 1.96 8.94
C MET A 103 -0.19 2.24 10.40
N MET A 104 0.39 3.40 10.68
CA MET A 104 0.71 3.81 12.06
C MET A 104 -0.55 3.94 12.91
N LYS A 105 -1.66 4.46 12.37
CA LYS A 105 -2.94 4.50 13.08
C LYS A 105 -3.42 3.09 13.42
N LEU A 106 -3.40 2.17 12.46
CA LEU A 106 -3.77 0.76 12.66
C LEU A 106 -2.93 0.10 13.77
N MET A 107 -1.61 0.30 13.74
CA MET A 107 -0.70 -0.28 14.73
C MET A 107 -0.96 0.24 16.15
N ASN A 108 -1.31 1.53 16.30
CA ASN A 108 -1.66 2.13 17.59
C ASN A 108 -3.04 1.69 18.09
N GLN A 109 -3.92 1.26 17.19
CA GLN A 109 -5.27 0.81 17.50
C GLN A 109 -5.37 -0.71 17.68
N THR A 110 -4.32 -1.50 17.46
CA THR A 110 -4.42 -2.96 17.57
C THR A 110 -3.97 -3.48 18.93
N ILE A 111 -4.81 -4.34 19.52
CA ILE A 111 -4.58 -4.92 20.85
C ILE A 111 -3.99 -6.33 20.73
N THR A 112 -4.23 -7.02 19.62
CA THR A 112 -3.75 -8.38 19.41
C THR A 112 -2.32 -8.38 18.89
N LEU A 113 -1.44 -9.12 19.58
CA LEU A 113 -0.02 -9.26 19.20
C LEU A 113 0.15 -9.72 17.75
N TYR A 114 -0.69 -10.67 17.32
CA TYR A 114 -0.68 -11.18 15.95
C TYR A 114 -0.88 -10.08 14.91
N VAL A 115 -1.93 -9.27 15.07
CA VAL A 115 -2.23 -8.21 14.11
C VAL A 115 -1.14 -7.15 14.14
N HIS A 116 -0.64 -6.79 15.32
CA HIS A 116 0.46 -5.84 15.44
C HIS A 116 1.73 -6.32 14.70
N GLN A 117 2.08 -7.60 14.82
CA GLN A 117 3.21 -8.19 14.08
C GLN A 117 2.98 -8.18 12.56
N SER A 118 1.79 -8.52 12.09
CA SER A 118 1.45 -8.45 10.66
C SER A 118 1.54 -7.02 10.13
N LEU A 119 1.03 -6.04 10.87
CA LEU A 119 1.12 -4.63 10.50
C LEU A 119 2.58 -4.13 10.50
N GLN A 120 3.42 -4.60 11.43
CA GLN A 120 4.85 -4.28 11.43
C GLN A 120 5.56 -4.81 10.18
N ILE A 121 5.25 -6.03 9.74
CA ILE A 121 5.81 -6.61 8.50
C ILE A 121 5.43 -5.72 7.30
N ILE A 122 4.16 -5.35 7.21
CA ILE A 122 3.65 -4.45 6.17
C ILE A 122 4.37 -3.10 6.21
N TYR A 123 4.52 -2.52 7.40
CA TYR A 123 5.18 -1.24 7.57
C TYR A 123 6.66 -1.29 7.14
N ASN A 124 7.37 -2.37 7.45
CA ASN A 124 8.76 -2.56 7.00
C ASN A 124 8.85 -2.64 5.46
N GLN A 125 7.88 -3.27 4.79
CA GLN A 125 7.80 -3.27 3.32
C GLN A 125 7.59 -1.86 2.76
N MET A 126 6.73 -1.05 3.41
CA MET A 126 6.55 0.36 3.03
C MET A 126 7.83 1.18 3.18
N GLN A 127 8.64 0.91 4.22
CA GLN A 127 9.94 1.58 4.39
C GLN A 127 10.93 1.19 3.29
N TYR A 128 10.95 -0.08 2.88
CA TYR A 128 11.74 -0.52 1.74
C TYR A 128 11.28 0.16 0.44
N GLU A 129 9.97 0.20 0.19
CA GLU A 129 9.40 0.89 -0.98
C GLU A 129 9.78 2.38 -1.00
N GLU A 130 9.81 3.06 0.15
CA GLU A 130 10.24 4.45 0.26
C GLU A 130 11.68 4.65 -0.20
N LEU A 131 12.59 3.73 0.14
CA LEU A 131 13.98 3.80 -0.30
C LEU A 131 14.08 3.68 -1.83
N LEU A 132 13.28 2.80 -2.44
CA LEU A 132 13.24 2.64 -3.89
C LEU A 132 12.70 3.91 -4.58
N LEU A 133 11.60 4.48 -4.07
CA LEU A 133 11.05 5.73 -4.62
C LEU A 133 12.03 6.90 -4.50
N ARG A 134 12.77 7.00 -3.39
CA ARG A 134 13.83 8.01 -3.24
C ARG A 134 15.01 7.82 -4.20
N GLN A 135 15.30 6.59 -4.60
CA GLN A 135 16.29 6.32 -5.64
C GLN A 135 15.76 6.71 -7.03
N LEU A 136 14.48 6.44 -7.30
CA LEU A 136 13.81 6.81 -8.54
C LEU A 136 13.83 8.33 -8.80
N GLN A 137 13.72 9.15 -7.75
CA GLN A 137 13.85 10.62 -7.84
C GLN A 137 15.21 11.10 -8.38
N ARG A 138 16.24 10.26 -8.38
CA ARG A 138 17.58 10.61 -8.91
C ARG A 138 17.69 10.43 -10.42
N PHE A 139 16.67 9.84 -11.05
CA PHE A 139 16.61 9.62 -12.48
C PHE A 139 15.68 10.61 -13.20
N GLU A 140 15.12 11.57 -12.46
CA GLU A 140 14.51 12.81 -12.97
C GLU A 140 15.57 13.69 -13.67
#